data_AF-A0A4U1BWE8-F1
#
_entry.id   AF-A0A4U1BWE8-F1
#
_cell.length_a   1.000
_cell.length_b   1.000
_cell.length_c   1.000
_cell.angle_alpha   90.00
_cell.angle_beta   90.00
_cell.angle_gamma   90.00
#
_symmetry.space_group_name_H-M   'P 1'
#
loop_
_entity.id
_entity.type
_entity.pdbx_description
1 polymer ?
#
loop_
_entity_poly.entity_id
_entity_poly.type
_entity_poly.pdbx_seq_one_letter_code
_entity_poly.pdbx_strand_id
1 'polypeptide(L)' 'MEAYKFKAKVSENGTITIPESFGIKNREIEVIILNEVAPSVERKSMKSFLEKYSGVLKGVDPDHLKWDYLKEKHGL' A
#
# COMPACT_ATOMS: atom_id res chain seq x y z
N MET A 1 -2.78 -19.22 23.19
CA MET A 1 -3.76 -18.23 22.69
C MET A 1 -3.92 -18.47 21.20
N GLU A 2 -5.14 -18.62 20.72
CA GLU A 2 -5.43 -18.82 19.28
C GLU A 2 -6.00 -17.52 18.72
N ALA A 3 -5.54 -17.11 17.54
CA ALA A 3 -6.00 -15.91 16.87
C ALA A 3 -6.63 -16.27 15.53
N TYR A 4 -7.83 -15.75 15.28
CA TYR A 4 -8.57 -15.96 14.04
C TYR A 4 -8.64 -14.64 13.28
N LYS A 5 -8.20 -14.63 12.02
CA LYS A 5 -8.35 -13.49 11.11
C LYS A 5 -9.37 -13.85 10.04
N PHE A 6 -10.46 -13.09 9.96
CA PHE A 6 -11.46 -13.24 8.90
C PHE A 6 -11.91 -11.87 8.40
N LYS A 7 -12.40 -11.82 7.16
CA LYS A 7 -12.99 -10.61 6.60
C LYS A 7 -14.44 -10.54 7.04
N ALA A 8 -14.78 -9.50 7.79
CA ALA A 8 -16.13 -9.21 8.24
C ALA A 8 -16.56 -7.85 7.72
N LYS A 9 -17.84 -7.74 7.33
CA LYS A 9 -18.48 -6.46 7.11
C LYS A 9 -19.33 -6.16 8.34
N VAL A 10 -19.21 -4.95 8.88
CA VAL A 10 -20.10 -4.46 9.93
C VAL A 10 -21.48 -4.22 9.30
N SER A 11 -22.53 -4.79 9.90
CA SER A 11 -23.91 -4.57 9.45
C SER A 11 -24.34 -3.12 9.70
N GLU A 12 -25.44 -2.69 9.09
CA GLU A 12 -26.01 -1.34 9.33
C GLU A 12 -26.33 -1.09 10.80
N ASN A 13 -26.62 -2.15 11.55
CA ASN A 13 -26.94 -2.10 12.97
C ASN A 13 -25.68 -2.17 13.86
N GLY A 14 -24.47 -2.11 13.29
CA GLY A 14 -23.21 -2.16 14.04
C GLY A 14 -22.82 -3.55 14.52
N THR A 15 -23.42 -4.62 13.98
CA THR A 15 -23.12 -6.01 14.39
C THR A 15 -22.11 -6.68 13.46
N ILE A 16 -21.24 -7.52 14.02
CA ILE A 16 -20.34 -8.42 13.28
C ILE A 16 -20.78 -9.87 13.48
N THR A 17 -20.81 -10.66 12.41
CA THR A 17 -21.17 -12.08 12.49
C THR A 17 -19.90 -12.92 12.56
N ILE A 18 -19.76 -13.68 13.65
CA ILE A 18 -18.64 -14.58 13.85
C ILE A 18 -19.05 -15.98 13.37
N PRO A 19 -18.31 -16.58 12.41
CA PRO A 19 -18.53 -17.96 11.97
C PRO A 19 -18.49 -18.98 13.11
N GLU A 20 -19.45 -19.92 13.10
CA GLU A 20 -19.49 -21.00 14.10
C GLU A 20 -18.28 -21.95 14.04
N SER A 21 -17.59 -22.00 12.89
CA SER A 21 -16.42 -22.86 12.65
C SER A 21 -15.23 -22.56 13.58
N PHE A 22 -15.22 -21.41 14.24
CA PHE A 22 -14.17 -21.05 15.18
C PHE A 22 -14.31 -21.73 16.55
N GLY A 23 -15.41 -22.44 16.82
CA GLY A 23 -15.55 -23.24 18.05
C GLY A 23 -15.53 -22.43 19.36
N ILE A 24 -15.79 -21.12 19.27
CA ILE A 24 -15.71 -20.15 20.38
C ILE A 24 -17.07 -19.90 21.06
N LYS A 25 -18.02 -20.84 20.95
CA LYS A 25 -19.31 -20.75 21.63
C LYS A 25 -19.12 -20.68 23.14
N ASN A 26 -19.81 -19.74 23.79
CA ASN A 26 -19.82 -19.54 25.24
C ASN A 26 -18.43 -19.30 25.87
N ARG A 27 -17.55 -18.58 25.18
CA ARG A 27 -16.23 -18.17 25.67
C ARG A 27 -16.08 -16.66 25.63
N GLU A 28 -15.32 -16.12 26.58
CA GLU A 28 -14.85 -14.73 26.53
C GLU A 28 -13.77 -14.61 25.46
N ILE A 29 -13.89 -13.60 24.59
CA ILE A 29 -12.97 -13.39 23.47
C ILE A 29 -12.57 -11.91 23.40
N GLU A 30 -11.36 -11.67 22.89
CA GLU A 30 -10.88 -10.35 22.52
C GLU A 30 -11.11 -10.11 21.03
N VAL A 31 -11.62 -8.93 20.66
CA VAL A 31 -11.90 -8.55 19.27
C VAL A 31 -11.03 -7.35 18.89
N ILE A 32 -10.18 -7.52 17.88
CA ILE A 32 -9.36 -6.43 17.32
C ILE A 32 -9.97 -5.99 16.00
N ILE A 33 -10.45 -4.75 15.93
CA ILE A 33 -11.05 -4.16 14.72
C ILE A 33 -9.97 -3.35 13.99
N LEU A 34 -9.58 -3.81 12.82
CA LEU A 34 -8.70 -3.07 11.91
C LEU A 34 -9.56 -2.47 10.80
N ASN A 35 -9.75 -1.15 10.84
CA ASN A 35 -10.38 -0.43 9.75
C ASN A 35 -9.37 -0.30 8.60
N GLU A 36 -9.39 -1.26 7.67
CA GLU A 36 -8.68 -1.12 6.40
C GLU A 36 -9.38 -0.02 5.61
N VAL A 37 -8.98 1.23 5.84
CA VAL A 37 -9.22 2.31 4.88
C VAL A 37 -8.56 1.82 3.60
N ALA A 38 -9.38 1.46 2.59
CA ALA A 38 -8.84 1.14 1.28
C ALA A 38 -7.82 2.24 0.97
N PRO A 39 -6.55 1.91 0.63
CA PRO A 39 -5.60 2.94 0.29
C PRO A 39 -6.29 3.73 -0.81
N SER A 40 -6.66 4.98 -0.49
CA SER A 40 -7.13 5.89 -1.50
C SER A 40 -6.00 5.84 -2.51
N VAL A 41 -6.29 5.34 -3.70
CA VAL A 41 -5.37 5.48 -4.81
C VAL A 41 -5.39 6.97 -5.07
N GLU A 42 -4.63 7.72 -4.28
CA GLU A 42 -4.26 9.07 -4.60
C GLU A 42 -3.62 8.93 -5.97
N ARG A 43 -4.37 9.33 -6.99
CA ARG A 43 -3.85 9.43 -8.34
C ARG A 43 -2.74 10.47 -8.26
N LYS A 44 -1.52 10.00 -7.98
CA LYS A 44 -0.34 10.85 -7.94
C LYS A 44 -0.24 11.45 -9.33
N SER A 45 -0.50 12.74 -9.42
CA SER A 45 -0.43 13.45 -10.69
C SER A 45 1.03 13.44 -11.14
N MET A 46 1.24 13.48 -12.46
CA MET A 46 2.58 13.66 -13.01
C MET A 46 3.27 14.89 -12.41
N LYS A 47 2.49 15.92 -12.07
CA LYS A 47 2.98 17.11 -11.36
C LYS A 47 3.54 16.78 -9.96
N SER A 48 2.83 16.01 -9.13
CA SER A 48 3.32 15.66 -7.80
C SER A 48 4.53 14.72 -7.83
N PHE A 49 4.62 13.87 -8.87
CA PHE A 49 5.83 13.10 -9.15
C PHE A 49 7.00 14.03 -9.52
N LEU A 50 6.83 14.94 -10.47
CA LEU A 50 7.87 15.87 -10.89
C LEU A 50 8.31 16.79 -9.75
N GLU A 51 7.41 17.30 -8.91
CA GLU A 51 7.78 18.10 -7.74
C GLU A 51 8.63 17.29 -6.75
N LYS A 52 8.28 16.02 -6.49
CA LYS A 52 9.04 15.15 -5.60
C LYS A 52 10.44 14.81 -6.14
N TYR A 53 10.57 14.55 -7.43
CA TYR A 53 11.80 14.03 -8.02
C TYR A 53 12.62 15.06 -8.81
N SER A 54 12.09 16.25 -9.09
CA SER A 54 12.84 17.34 -9.74
C SER A 54 14.04 17.79 -8.91
N GLY A 55 13.97 17.69 -7.58
CA GLY A 55 15.09 17.96 -6.69
C GLY A 55 16.27 16.99 -6.89
N VAL A 56 15.99 15.74 -7.25
CA VAL A 56 17.02 14.72 -7.54
C VAL A 56 17.70 15.00 -8.88
N LEU A 57 16.99 15.64 -9.81
CA LEU A 57 17.48 15.96 -11.15
C LEU A 57 18.15 17.33 -11.25
N LYS A 58 18.17 18.14 -10.17
CA LYS A 58 18.88 19.42 -10.17
C LYS A 58 20.38 19.18 -10.30
N GLY A 59 20.97 19.65 -11.40
CA GLY A 59 22.39 19.50 -11.70
C GLY A 59 22.73 18.25 -12.53
N VAL A 60 21.73 17.48 -12.94
CA VAL A 60 21.91 16.38 -13.90
C VAL A 60 21.74 16.94 -15.31
N ASP A 61 22.78 16.82 -16.12
CA ASP A 61 22.70 17.02 -17.57
C ASP A 61 22.19 15.72 -18.22
N PRO A 62 20.93 15.69 -18.71
CA PRO A 62 20.35 14.48 -19.27
C PRO A 62 21.08 14.02 -20.53
N ASP A 63 21.63 14.95 -21.32
CA ASP A 63 22.31 14.62 -22.57
C ASP A 63 23.68 14.00 -22.28
N HIS A 64 24.40 14.47 -21.26
CA HIS A 64 25.64 13.86 -20.79
C HIS A 64 25.42 12.43 -20.28
N LEU A 65 24.42 12.22 -19.41
CA LEU A 65 24.14 10.87 -18.89
C LEU A 65 23.67 9.90 -19.97
N LYS A 66 22.89 10.39 -20.93
CA LYS A 66 22.47 9.60 -22.09
C LYS A 66 23.67 9.22 -22.95
N TRP A 67 24.59 10.15 -23.16
CA TRP A 67 25.82 9.90 -23.90
C TRP A 67 26.68 8.84 -23.20
N ASP A 68 26.92 8.97 -21.89
CA ASP A 68 27.68 8.00 -21.10
C ASP A 68 27.06 6.60 -21.18
N TYR A 69 25.74 6.50 -21.01
CA TYR A 69 25.02 5.22 -21.12
C TYR A 69 25.16 4.58 -22.51
N LEU A 70 25.01 5.37 -23.57
CA LEU A 70 25.14 4.87 -24.93
C LEU A 70 26.59 4.46 -25.23
N LYS A 71 27.56 5.20 -24.69
CA LYS A 71 28.99 4.89 -24.82
C LYS A 71 29.33 3.57 -24.17
N GLU A 72 28.89 3.35 -22.93
CA GLU A 72 29.08 2.09 -22.20
C GLU A 72 28.37 0.92 -22.88
N LYS A 73 27.11 1.11 -23.30
CA LYS A 73 26.30 0.07 -23.92
C LYS A 73 26.80 -0.37 -25.30
N HIS A 74 27.28 0.58 -26.09
CA HIS A 74 27.69 0.34 -27.47
C HIS A 74 29.22 0.30 -27.65
N GLY A 75 30.00 0.47 -26.58
CA GLY A 75 31.46 0.40 -26.60
C GLY A 75 32.11 1.49 -27.46
N LEU A 76 31.54 2.71 -27.45
CA LEU A 76 32.05 3.86 -28.21
C LEU A 76 33.22 4.57 -27.52
#